data_AF-A0A7R9IGI6-F1
#
_entry.id   AF-A0A7R9IGI6-F1
#
_cell.length_a   1.000
_cell.length_b   1.000
_cell.length_c   1.000
_cell.angle_alpha   90.00
_cell.angle_beta   90.00
_cell.angle_gamma   90.00
#
_symmetry.space_group_name_H-M   'P 1'
#
loop_
_entity.id
_entity.type
_entity.pdbx_description
1 polymer ?
#
loop_
_entity_poly.entity_id
_entity_poly.type
_entity_poly.pdbx_seq_one_letter_code
_entity_poly.pdbx_strand_id
1 'polypeptide(L)'
;MLKLMIILLVFCMYITFGISQKDYFDEELLLKPLPSGHVYAYFQFTTLWDVDPKVTSFQHCHLFPRALGEIVGRYNVQELHITLTEGLWRYENWGYPVFDAAPGAELWAWFKEDTQNVDGAWKELTSALSGLLCASLNFIDAANSLSPELTLRPAGVVDNKPVNSSYLRYATLPREIVCTENLTPWKKLLPCDSKVSVDLID
;
A
#
# COMPACT_ATOMS: atom_id res chain seq x y z
N MET A 1 23.44 8.71 -50.77
CA MET A 1 23.73 9.12 -49.38
C MET A 1 22.61 9.92 -48.74
N LEU A 2 22.11 11.01 -49.35
CA LEU A 2 21.09 11.89 -48.73
C LEU A 2 19.77 11.19 -48.34
N LYS A 3 19.25 10.28 -49.19
CA LYS A 3 18.03 9.50 -48.88
C LYS A 3 18.20 8.56 -47.68
N LEU A 4 19.38 7.97 -47.51
CA LEU A 4 19.68 7.07 -46.38
C LEU A 4 19.75 7.86 -45.07
N MET A 5 20.31 9.08 -45.13
CA MET A 5 20.39 9.99 -43.99
C MET A 5 19.01 10.48 -43.53
N ILE A 6 18.10 10.75 -44.46
CA ILE A 6 16.71 11.13 -44.16
C ILE A 6 15.95 9.96 -43.52
N ILE A 7 16.12 8.73 -44.02
CA ILE A 7 15.48 7.55 -43.45
C ILE A 7 15.99 7.30 -42.02
N LEU A 8 17.29 7.44 -41.78
CA LEU A 8 17.90 7.33 -40.44
C LEU A 8 17.38 8.41 -39.49
N LEU A 9 17.23 9.65 -39.95
CA LEU A 9 16.68 10.75 -39.15
C LEU A 9 15.20 10.52 -38.81
N VAL A 10 14.38 10.06 -39.76
CA VAL A 10 12.97 9.73 -39.52
C VAL A 10 12.84 8.54 -38.56
N PHE A 11 13.66 7.50 -38.73
CA PHE A 11 13.67 6.35 -37.82
C PHE A 11 14.11 6.74 -36.41
N CYS A 12 15.10 7.64 -36.29
CA CYS A 12 15.55 8.19 -35.01
C CYS A 12 14.46 9.05 -34.34
N MET A 13 13.71 9.85 -35.11
CA MET A 13 12.56 10.63 -34.62
C MET A 13 11.40 9.73 -34.14
N TYR A 14 11.15 8.61 -34.82
CA TYR A 14 10.15 7.62 -34.40
C TYR A 14 10.55 6.87 -33.12
N ILE A 15 11.83 6.61 -32.89
CA ILE A 15 12.31 5.97 -31.65
C ILE A 15 12.18 6.91 -30.45
N THR A 16 12.24 8.23 -30.65
CA THR A 16 12.12 9.22 -29.56
C THR A 16 10.70 9.45 -29.04
N PHE A 17 9.68 8.78 -29.57
CA PHE A 17 8.36 8.70 -28.93
C PHE A 17 8.43 7.71 -27.75
N GLY A 18 9.18 8.10 -26.71
CA GLY A 18 9.18 7.40 -25.44
C GLY A 18 7.77 7.43 -24.85
N ILE A 19 7.27 6.27 -24.41
CA ILE A 19 6.04 6.18 -23.63
C ILE A 19 6.28 7.03 -22.37
N SER A 20 5.57 8.15 -22.25
CA SER A 20 5.52 8.92 -21.01
C SER A 20 4.82 8.05 -19.97
N GLN A 21 5.59 7.36 -19.13
CA GLN A 21 5.03 6.69 -17.95
C GLN A 21 4.43 7.76 -17.04
N LYS A 22 3.16 7.58 -16.67
CA LYS A 22 2.38 8.50 -15.84
C LYS A 22 2.40 8.05 -14.37
N ASP A 23 3.56 7.67 -13.90
CA ASP A 23 3.73 7.28 -12.50
C ASP A 23 4.14 8.54 -11.73
N TYR A 24 3.48 8.83 -10.62
CA TYR A 24 3.76 10.00 -9.78
C TYR A 24 4.10 9.55 -8.36
N PHE A 25 5.04 10.24 -7.73
CA PHE A 25 5.45 9.97 -6.35
C PHE A 25 5.66 11.27 -5.60
N ASP A 26 5.12 11.33 -4.38
CA ASP A 26 5.11 12.50 -3.51
C ASP A 26 5.51 12.11 -2.09
N GLU A 27 6.36 12.93 -1.46
CA GLU A 27 6.80 12.75 -0.08
C GLU A 27 6.49 14.01 0.74
N GLU A 28 5.81 13.85 1.87
CA GLU A 28 5.45 14.95 2.76
C GLU A 28 5.91 14.66 4.19
N LEU A 29 6.42 15.69 4.87
CA LEU A 29 6.81 15.65 6.28
C LEU A 29 6.10 16.75 7.06
N LEU A 30 5.30 16.36 8.05
CA LEU A 30 4.75 17.25 9.04
C LEU A 30 5.53 17.12 10.36
N LEU A 31 6.06 18.25 10.83
CA LEU A 31 6.64 18.38 12.17
C LEU A 31 5.73 19.22 13.05
N LYS A 32 5.32 18.66 14.19
CA LYS A 32 4.44 19.32 15.16
C LYS A 32 5.06 19.26 16.55
N PRO A 33 5.44 20.40 17.17
CA PRO A 33 5.84 20.41 18.56
C PRO A 33 4.64 20.06 19.46
N LEU A 34 4.87 19.15 20.41
CA LEU A 34 3.85 18.72 21.37
C LEU A 34 3.96 19.49 22.69
N PRO A 35 2.86 19.68 23.45
CA PRO A 35 2.89 20.35 24.76
C PRO A 35 3.85 19.70 25.76
N SER A 36 4.11 18.40 25.59
CA SER A 36 5.04 17.62 26.41
C SER A 36 6.53 17.92 26.14
N GLY A 37 6.86 18.76 25.16
CA GLY A 37 8.23 19.05 24.74
C GLY A 37 8.81 18.10 23.70
N HIS A 38 8.09 17.04 23.34
CA HIS A 38 8.46 16.14 22.24
C HIS A 38 8.09 16.76 20.88
N VAL A 39 8.66 16.24 19.80
CA VAL A 39 8.28 16.59 18.42
C VAL A 39 7.58 15.40 17.77
N TYR A 40 6.37 15.60 17.27
CA TYR A 40 5.68 14.64 16.44
C TYR A 40 6.12 14.82 14.98
N ALA A 41 6.66 13.76 14.39
CA ALA A 41 6.98 13.69 12.97
C ALA A 41 6.03 12.71 12.28
N TYR A 42 5.38 13.18 11.21
CA TYR A 42 4.51 12.38 10.36
C TYR A 42 5.03 12.41 8.93
N PHE A 43 5.34 11.24 8.39
CA PHE A 43 5.82 11.04 7.03
C PHE A 43 4.71 10.41 6.20
N GLN A 44 4.42 11.00 5.04
CA GLN A 44 3.46 10.48 4.07
C GLN A 44 4.15 10.28 2.73
N PHE A 45 4.00 9.08 2.17
CA PHE A 45 4.53 8.70 0.86
C PHE A 45 3.38 8.27 -0.02
N THR A 46 3.17 8.97 -1.14
CA THR A 46 2.06 8.69 -2.06
C THR A 46 2.62 8.30 -3.43
N THR A 47 2.32 7.08 -3.87
CA THR A 47 2.63 6.61 -5.23
C THR A 47 1.34 6.46 -6.02
N LEU A 48 1.22 7.17 -7.14
CA LEU A 48 0.14 6.98 -8.12
C LEU A 48 0.68 6.22 -9.32
N TRP A 49 -0.02 5.14 -9.66
CA TRP A 49 0.28 4.32 -10.83
C TRP A 49 -0.90 4.37 -11.80
N ASP A 50 -0.85 5.32 -12.76
CA ASP A 50 -1.93 5.54 -13.75
C ASP A 50 -1.82 4.55 -14.91
N VAL A 51 -2.26 3.31 -14.65
CA VAL A 51 -2.33 2.23 -15.65
C VAL A 51 -3.68 1.53 -15.64
N ASP A 52 -4.05 0.92 -16.76
CA ASP A 52 -5.22 0.03 -16.80
C ASP A 52 -4.83 -1.34 -16.20
N PRO A 53 -5.36 -1.73 -15.03
CA PRO A 53 -5.02 -3.00 -14.38
C PRO A 53 -5.49 -4.23 -15.16
N LYS A 54 -6.38 -4.08 -16.15
CA LYS A 54 -6.85 -5.20 -17.01
C LYS A 54 -5.89 -5.51 -18.15
N VAL A 55 -5.16 -4.49 -18.61
CA VAL A 55 -4.24 -4.59 -19.76
C VAL A 55 -2.80 -4.76 -19.28
N THR A 56 -2.46 -4.11 -18.18
CA THR A 56 -1.10 -4.02 -17.67
C THR A 56 -0.89 -5.11 -16.63
N SER A 57 0.03 -6.05 -16.91
CA SER A 57 0.45 -7.01 -15.89
C SER A 57 1.31 -6.28 -14.85
N PHE A 58 1.16 -6.63 -13.57
CA PHE A 58 2.03 -6.15 -12.48
C PHE A 58 3.52 -6.57 -12.62
N GLN A 59 3.92 -7.09 -13.79
CA GLN A 59 5.28 -7.55 -14.08
C GLN A 59 6.24 -6.38 -14.33
N HIS A 60 5.74 -5.24 -14.81
CA HIS A 60 6.54 -4.06 -15.15
C HIS A 60 6.00 -2.84 -14.41
N CYS A 61 6.42 -2.69 -13.17
CA CYS A 61 6.16 -1.50 -12.36
C CYS A 61 7.43 -0.65 -12.31
N HIS A 62 7.32 0.67 -12.43
CA HIS A 62 8.47 1.58 -12.28
C HIS A 62 8.55 2.10 -10.85
N LEU A 63 7.54 2.83 -10.36
CA LEU A 63 7.52 3.36 -8.99
C LEU A 63 6.75 2.45 -8.02
N PHE A 64 5.67 1.83 -8.48
CA PHE A 64 4.82 0.99 -7.63
C PHE A 64 5.55 -0.31 -7.22
N PRO A 65 5.51 -0.71 -5.93
CA PRO A 65 6.19 -1.93 -5.47
C PRO A 65 5.59 -3.19 -6.11
N ARG A 66 6.37 -3.83 -6.98
CA ARG A 66 5.96 -5.03 -7.71
C ARG A 66 5.43 -6.14 -6.79
N ALA A 67 6.09 -6.38 -5.65
CA ALA A 67 5.67 -7.42 -4.71
C ALA A 67 4.24 -7.21 -4.21
N LEU A 68 3.86 -5.96 -3.92
CA LEU A 68 2.50 -5.61 -3.51
C LEU A 68 1.51 -5.78 -4.67
N GLY A 69 1.91 -5.36 -5.88
CA GLY A 69 1.09 -5.53 -7.09
C GLY A 69 0.77 -6.98 -7.42
N GLU A 70 1.76 -7.87 -7.30
CA GLU A 70 1.55 -9.31 -7.49
C GLU A 70 0.58 -9.89 -6.46
N ILE A 71 0.65 -9.48 -5.20
CA ILE A 71 -0.29 -9.90 -4.14
C ILE A 71 -1.70 -9.38 -4.44
N VAL A 72 -1.85 -8.07 -4.68
CA VAL A 72 -3.16 -7.44 -4.95
C VAL A 72 -3.81 -8.04 -6.19
N GLY A 73 -3.03 -8.25 -7.27
CA GLY A 73 -3.51 -8.86 -8.50
C GLY A 73 -3.88 -10.33 -8.34
N ARG A 74 -3.06 -11.13 -7.64
CA ARG A 74 -3.27 -12.57 -7.44
C ARG A 74 -4.51 -12.87 -6.61
N TYR A 75 -4.72 -12.12 -5.54
CA TYR A 75 -5.84 -12.36 -4.60
C TYR A 75 -7.07 -11.52 -4.92
N ASN A 76 -7.10 -10.88 -6.10
CA ASN A 76 -8.22 -10.08 -6.60
C ASN A 76 -8.71 -9.00 -5.63
N VAL A 77 -7.74 -8.32 -5.01
CA VAL A 77 -7.99 -7.25 -4.05
C VAL A 77 -8.27 -5.96 -4.81
N GLN A 78 -9.32 -5.25 -4.40
CA GLN A 78 -9.72 -3.94 -4.89
C GLN A 78 -9.08 -2.82 -4.06
N GLU A 79 -9.03 -3.01 -2.74
CA GLU A 79 -8.50 -2.03 -1.80
C GLU A 79 -7.89 -2.78 -0.61
N LEU A 80 -6.74 -2.32 -0.12
CA LEU A 80 -5.97 -2.98 0.94
C LEU A 80 -5.44 -1.92 1.89
N HIS A 81 -5.68 -2.12 3.18
CA HIS A 81 -5.17 -1.26 4.25
C HIS A 81 -4.50 -2.13 5.29
N ILE A 82 -3.27 -1.75 5.63
CA ILE A 82 -2.45 -2.45 6.62
C ILE A 82 -1.86 -1.40 7.54
N THR A 83 -2.04 -1.59 8.84
CA THR A 83 -1.44 -0.75 9.87
C THR A 83 -0.66 -1.62 10.83
N LEU A 84 0.58 -1.22 11.11
CA LEU A 84 1.44 -1.80 12.12
C LEU A 84 1.84 -0.68 13.08
N THR A 85 1.45 -0.81 14.35
CA THR A 85 1.63 0.21 15.37
C THR A 85 2.39 -0.36 16.55
N GLU A 86 3.51 0.25 16.89
CA GLU A 86 4.25 -0.01 18.12
C GLU A 86 3.88 1.02 19.20
N GLY A 87 3.57 0.55 20.41
CA GLY A 87 3.24 1.40 21.55
C GLY A 87 1.79 1.90 21.57
N LEU A 88 1.54 2.90 22.43
CA LEU A 88 0.22 3.49 22.64
C LEU A 88 0.29 5.00 22.51
N TRP A 89 -0.58 5.57 21.68
CA TRP A 89 -0.72 7.02 21.55
C TRP A 89 -1.41 7.63 22.78
N ARG A 90 -0.73 8.55 23.47
CA ARG A 90 -1.26 9.23 24.67
C ARG A 90 -2.05 10.48 24.29
N TYR A 91 -3.31 10.29 23.89
CA TYR A 91 -4.22 11.36 23.45
C TYR A 91 -4.28 12.57 24.39
N GLU A 92 -4.31 12.35 25.71
CA GLU A 92 -4.40 13.44 26.70
C GLU A 92 -3.17 14.37 26.68
N ASN A 93 -1.98 13.83 26.38
CA ASN A 93 -0.73 14.58 26.42
C ASN A 93 -0.26 15.05 25.04
N TRP A 94 -0.60 14.30 23.99
CA TRP A 94 -0.11 14.53 22.63
C TRP A 94 -1.20 15.06 21.69
N GLY A 95 -2.46 15.08 22.13
CA GLY A 95 -3.60 15.43 21.30
C GLY A 95 -3.92 14.35 20.27
N TYR A 96 -4.65 14.70 19.23
CA TYR A 96 -4.98 13.78 18.13
C TYR A 96 -3.83 13.72 17.10
N PRO A 97 -3.45 12.51 16.64
CA PRO A 97 -2.48 12.34 15.56
C PRO A 97 -3.09 12.72 14.20
N VAL A 98 -2.27 12.83 13.16
CA VAL A 98 -2.78 13.04 11.78
C VAL A 98 -3.58 11.84 11.30
N PHE A 99 -3.10 10.64 11.64
CA PHE A 99 -3.73 9.36 11.33
C PHE A 99 -3.84 8.54 12.61
N ASP A 100 -5.04 8.02 12.89
CA ASP A 100 -5.29 7.13 14.02
C ASP A 100 -5.04 5.68 13.60
N ALA A 101 -4.37 4.91 14.44
CA ALA A 101 -4.03 3.51 14.17
C ALA A 101 -4.18 2.69 15.44
N ALA A 102 -4.81 1.52 15.30
CA ALA A 102 -4.96 0.57 16.39
C ALA A 102 -3.58 0.02 16.82
N PRO A 103 -3.40 -0.36 18.10
CA PRO A 103 -2.16 -1.00 18.56
C PRO A 103 -1.98 -2.38 17.94
N GLY A 104 -0.72 -2.79 17.70
CA GLY A 104 -0.40 -4.06 17.08
C GLY A 104 -0.60 -4.01 15.56
N ALA A 105 -1.27 -5.02 15.00
CA ALA A 105 -1.61 -5.04 13.57
C ALA A 105 -3.12 -4.89 13.35
N GLU A 106 -3.49 -4.14 12.32
CA GLU A 106 -4.84 -4.10 11.79
C GLU A 106 -4.78 -4.18 10.26
N LEU A 107 -5.70 -4.95 9.69
CA LEU A 107 -5.73 -5.30 8.28
C LEU A 107 -7.17 -5.33 7.81
N TRP A 108 -7.46 -4.66 6.71
CA TRP A 108 -8.71 -4.84 6.01
C TRP A 108 -8.55 -4.72 4.50
N ALA A 109 -9.38 -5.46 3.79
CA ALA A 109 -9.35 -5.51 2.36
C ALA A 109 -10.76 -5.61 1.77
N TRP A 110 -10.96 -4.87 0.68
CA TRP A 110 -12.08 -5.07 -0.23
C TRP A 110 -11.63 -5.95 -1.39
N PHE A 111 -12.38 -6.99 -1.68
CA PHE A 111 -12.19 -7.84 -2.84
C PHE A 111 -13.08 -7.36 -4.00
N LYS A 112 -12.69 -7.64 -5.24
CA LYS A 112 -13.54 -7.33 -6.39
C LYS A 112 -14.78 -8.23 -6.42
N GLU A 113 -15.87 -7.73 -7.02
CA GLU A 113 -17.19 -8.38 -7.09
C GLU A 113 -17.15 -9.78 -7.74
N ASP A 114 -16.18 -10.05 -8.60
CA ASP A 114 -16.00 -11.35 -9.28
C ASP A 114 -15.29 -12.41 -8.43
N THR A 115 -14.91 -12.08 -7.20
CA THR A 115 -14.24 -13.01 -6.28
C THR A 115 -15.23 -14.06 -5.75
N GLN A 116 -15.05 -15.32 -6.15
CA GLN A 116 -15.96 -16.41 -5.76
C GLN A 116 -15.78 -16.86 -4.29
N ASN A 117 -14.53 -17.00 -3.84
CA ASN A 117 -14.21 -17.47 -2.48
C ASN A 117 -13.41 -16.41 -1.72
N VAL A 118 -14.11 -15.45 -1.13
CA VAL A 118 -13.51 -14.33 -0.39
C VAL A 118 -12.73 -14.82 0.83
N ASP A 119 -13.24 -15.80 1.58
CA ASP A 119 -12.57 -16.32 2.78
C ASP A 119 -11.28 -17.07 2.44
N GLY A 120 -11.27 -17.81 1.33
CA GLY A 120 -10.06 -18.46 0.82
C GLY A 120 -9.02 -17.44 0.38
N ALA A 121 -9.42 -16.44 -0.43
CA ALA A 121 -8.54 -15.38 -0.88
C ALA A 121 -7.99 -14.55 0.30
N TRP A 122 -8.80 -14.30 1.31
CA TRP A 122 -8.41 -13.62 2.54
C TRP A 122 -7.32 -14.36 3.32
N LYS A 123 -7.48 -15.68 3.51
CA LYS A 123 -6.47 -16.51 4.18
C LYS A 123 -5.13 -16.53 3.43
N GLU A 124 -5.18 -16.60 2.11
CA GLU A 124 -3.96 -16.60 1.30
C GLU A 124 -3.30 -15.21 1.27
N LEU A 125 -4.11 -14.14 1.21
CA LEU A 125 -3.66 -12.76 1.28
C LEU A 125 -2.91 -12.49 2.60
N THR A 126 -3.50 -12.84 3.74
CA THR A 126 -2.88 -12.61 5.06
C THR A 126 -1.57 -13.38 5.20
N SER A 127 -1.52 -14.61 4.68
CA SER A 127 -0.29 -15.42 4.65
C SER A 127 0.79 -14.81 3.75
N ALA A 128 0.44 -14.25 2.59
CA ALA A 128 1.40 -13.62 1.69
C ALA A 128 1.95 -12.31 2.28
N LEU A 129 1.07 -11.50 2.89
CA LEU A 129 1.45 -10.25 3.55
C LEU A 129 2.33 -10.47 4.77
N SER A 130 2.12 -11.56 5.51
CA SER A 130 3.00 -11.98 6.60
C SER A 130 4.45 -12.15 6.13
N GLY A 131 4.64 -12.81 4.97
CA GLY A 131 5.97 -12.97 4.37
C GLY A 131 6.55 -11.65 3.83
N LEU A 132 5.71 -10.77 3.27
CA LEU A 132 6.15 -9.49 2.71
C LEU A 132 6.60 -8.51 3.80
N LEU A 133 5.84 -8.40 4.90
CA LEU A 133 6.04 -7.41 5.95
C LEU A 133 6.80 -7.95 7.16
N CYS A 134 7.14 -9.23 7.16
CA CYS A 134 7.75 -9.94 8.29
C CYS A 134 6.91 -9.91 9.59
N ALA A 135 5.62 -9.66 9.47
CA ALA A 135 4.66 -9.64 10.58
C ALA A 135 3.87 -10.94 10.69
N SER A 136 3.31 -11.24 11.85
CA SER A 136 2.59 -12.48 12.15
C SER A 136 1.14 -12.50 11.64
N LEU A 137 0.87 -11.84 10.50
CA LEU A 137 -0.46 -11.73 9.88
C LEU A 137 -1.05 -13.09 9.48
N ASN A 138 -0.22 -14.13 9.39
CA ASN A 138 -0.66 -15.51 9.16
C ASN A 138 -1.48 -16.11 10.31
N PHE A 139 -1.53 -15.47 11.48
CA PHE A 139 -2.45 -15.82 12.58
C PHE A 139 -3.87 -15.27 12.37
N ILE A 140 -4.13 -14.52 11.29
CA ILE A 140 -5.48 -14.12 10.90
C ILE A 140 -6.21 -15.32 10.29
N ASP A 141 -7.33 -15.70 10.89
CA ASP A 141 -8.19 -16.81 10.51
C ASP A 141 -9.67 -16.41 10.58
N ALA A 142 -10.58 -17.37 10.33
CA ALA A 142 -12.01 -17.09 10.38
C ALA A 142 -12.52 -16.69 11.77
N ALA A 143 -11.81 -16.99 12.86
CA ALA A 143 -12.24 -16.70 14.22
C ALA A 143 -11.93 -15.25 14.64
N ASN A 144 -10.93 -14.61 14.03
CA ASN A 144 -10.58 -13.21 14.26
C ASN A 144 -10.82 -12.30 13.04
N SER A 145 -11.55 -12.80 12.05
CA SER A 145 -11.96 -12.04 10.86
C SER A 145 -13.43 -11.63 10.92
N LEU A 146 -13.71 -10.42 10.46
CA LEU A 146 -15.00 -9.76 10.52
C LEU A 146 -15.34 -9.16 9.14
N SER A 147 -16.62 -8.90 8.89
CA SER A 147 -17.11 -8.21 7.70
C SER A 147 -18.12 -7.14 8.14
N PRO A 148 -17.66 -5.95 8.55
CA PRO A 148 -18.55 -4.91 9.08
C PRO A 148 -19.35 -4.25 7.96
N GLU A 149 -20.68 -4.23 8.09
CA GLU A 149 -21.57 -3.77 7.00
C GLU A 149 -21.54 -2.25 6.76
N LEU A 150 -21.25 -1.45 7.79
CA LEU A 150 -21.45 0.00 7.76
C LEU A 150 -20.22 0.83 8.11
N THR A 151 -19.28 0.26 8.87
CA THR A 151 -18.17 1.01 9.48
C THR A 151 -17.09 1.36 8.47
N LEU A 152 -16.79 0.44 7.54
CA LEU A 152 -15.75 0.64 6.54
C LEU A 152 -16.42 0.88 5.19
N ARG A 153 -15.96 1.92 4.49
CA ARG A 153 -16.33 2.20 3.11
C ARG A 153 -15.06 2.29 2.30
N PRO A 154 -15.09 1.87 1.02
CA PRO A 154 -13.95 2.06 0.13
C PRO A 154 -13.53 3.53 0.12
N ALA A 155 -12.25 3.79 0.37
CA ALA A 155 -11.67 5.12 0.30
C ALA A 155 -11.14 5.44 -1.10
N GLY A 156 -10.92 4.41 -1.93
CA GLY A 156 -10.40 4.56 -3.28
C GLY A 156 -11.44 5.06 -4.31
N VAL A 157 -10.96 5.29 -5.53
CA VAL A 157 -11.82 5.59 -6.69
C VAL A 157 -12.52 4.30 -7.13
N VAL A 158 -13.67 4.03 -6.55
CA VAL A 158 -14.57 2.94 -6.94
C VAL A 158 -15.76 3.46 -7.74
N ASP A 159 -16.28 2.62 -8.63
CA ASP A 159 -17.54 2.90 -9.33
C ASP A 159 -18.65 3.20 -8.31
N ASN A 160 -19.57 4.10 -8.68
CA ASN A 160 -20.63 4.64 -7.82
C ASN A 160 -21.77 3.63 -7.55
N LYS A 161 -21.41 2.38 -7.25
CA LYS A 161 -22.29 1.23 -7.00
C LYS A 161 -22.55 1.05 -5.50
N PRO A 162 -23.66 0.39 -5.14
CA PRO A 162 -23.90 -0.01 -3.75
C PRO A 162 -22.78 -0.94 -3.27
N VAL A 163 -22.15 -0.58 -2.16
CA VAL A 163 -21.06 -1.35 -1.54
C VAL A 163 -21.64 -2.63 -0.95
N ASN A 164 -21.14 -3.78 -1.39
CA ASN A 164 -21.51 -5.08 -0.83
C ASN A 164 -20.44 -5.52 0.19
N SER A 165 -20.79 -5.48 1.48
CA SER A 165 -19.90 -5.86 2.58
C SER A 165 -19.45 -7.32 2.51
N SER A 166 -20.11 -8.21 1.77
CA SER A 166 -19.66 -9.61 1.62
C SER A 166 -18.24 -9.74 1.06
N TYR A 167 -17.75 -8.72 0.34
CA TYR A 167 -16.39 -8.63 -0.19
C TYR A 167 -15.41 -7.90 0.73
N LEU A 168 -15.84 -7.47 1.92
CA LEU A 168 -14.97 -6.88 2.92
C LEU A 168 -14.52 -7.95 3.92
N ARG A 169 -13.23 -7.94 4.21
CA ARG A 169 -12.65 -8.63 5.38
C ARG A 169 -11.84 -7.66 6.20
N TYR A 170 -11.97 -7.78 7.51
CA TYR A 170 -11.28 -6.99 8.52
C TYR A 170 -10.76 -7.93 9.60
N ALA A 171 -9.54 -7.72 10.08
CA ALA A 171 -9.01 -8.37 11.25
C ALA A 171 -8.02 -7.47 11.99
N THR A 172 -7.82 -7.76 13.27
CA THR A 172 -6.82 -7.11 14.10
C THR A 172 -6.06 -8.16 14.92
N LEU A 173 -4.76 -7.94 15.09
CA LEU A 173 -3.88 -8.65 16.00
C LEU A 173 -3.32 -7.64 17.02
N PRO A 174 -4.06 -7.34 18.11
CA PRO A 174 -3.62 -6.36 19.11
C PRO A 174 -2.34 -6.75 19.86
N ARG A 175 -1.95 -8.02 19.76
CA ARG A 175 -0.74 -8.59 20.39
C ARG A 175 0.41 -8.77 19.40
N GLU A 176 0.29 -8.24 18.18
CA GLU A 176 1.41 -8.23 17.25
C GLU A 176 2.55 -7.40 17.85
N ILE A 177 3.73 -7.99 17.89
CA ILE A 177 4.94 -7.30 18.32
C ILE A 177 5.52 -6.65 17.06
N VAL A 178 5.30 -5.34 16.94
CA VAL A 178 5.89 -4.56 15.85
C VAL A 178 7.29 -4.16 16.28
N CYS A 179 8.31 -4.62 15.56
CA CYS A 179 9.70 -4.28 15.81
C CYS A 179 10.30 -3.52 14.61
N THR A 180 11.52 -3.00 14.77
CA THR A 180 12.26 -2.32 13.69
C THR A 180 12.57 -3.24 12.52
N GLU A 181 12.63 -4.57 12.71
CA GLU A 181 12.74 -5.51 11.58
C GLU A 181 11.55 -5.45 10.60
N ASN A 182 10.37 -4.98 11.02
CA ASN A 182 9.20 -4.80 10.14
C ASN A 182 9.28 -3.50 9.32
N LEU A 183 10.05 -2.52 9.76
CA LEU A 183 10.24 -1.25 9.04
C LEU A 183 11.14 -1.42 7.81
N THR A 184 12.09 -2.36 7.85
CA THR A 184 12.97 -2.67 6.73
C THR A 184 12.21 -3.17 5.48
N PRO A 185 11.35 -4.20 5.56
CA PRO A 185 10.54 -4.63 4.41
C PRO A 185 9.55 -3.56 3.97
N TRP A 186 8.99 -2.76 4.88
CA TRP A 186 8.13 -1.64 4.53
C TRP A 186 8.88 -0.56 3.73
N LYS A 187 10.08 -0.16 4.16
CA LYS A 187 10.90 0.85 3.46
C LYS A 187 11.28 0.41 2.05
N LYS A 188 11.45 -0.90 1.81
CA LYS A 188 11.69 -1.47 0.47
C LYS A 188 10.50 -1.39 -0.48
N LEU A 189 9.30 -1.06 0.02
CA LEU A 189 8.14 -0.81 -0.83
C LEU A 189 8.15 0.61 -1.43
N LEU A 190 9.05 1.49 -0.96
CA LEU A 190 9.19 2.83 -1.50
C LEU A 190 10.05 2.84 -2.78
N PRO A 191 9.76 3.71 -3.76
CA PRO A 191 10.44 3.68 -5.07
C PRO A 191 11.97 3.89 -5.06
N CYS A 192 12.52 4.51 -4.01
CA CYS A 192 13.89 5.06 -4.01
C CYS A 192 14.93 4.23 -3.23
N ASP A 193 14.62 2.99 -2.83
CA ASP A 193 15.54 2.01 -2.20
C ASP A 193 16.69 2.67 -1.41
N SER A 194 16.33 3.27 -0.27
CA SER A 194 17.20 3.89 0.74
C SER A 194 18.29 4.89 0.31
N LYS A 195 18.41 5.27 -0.97
CA LYS A 195 19.53 6.10 -1.44
C LYS A 195 19.36 7.61 -1.21
N VAL A 196 18.13 8.08 -1.03
CA VAL A 196 17.82 9.52 -0.80
C VAL A 196 16.68 9.73 0.22
N SER A 197 16.03 8.66 0.68
CA SER A 197 14.97 8.75 1.70
C SER A 197 15.56 9.14 3.06
N VAL A 198 14.85 9.98 3.82
CA VAL A 198 15.18 10.33 5.21
C VAL A 198 15.59 9.07 5.97
N ASP A 199 16.83 9.03 6.43
CA ASP A 199 17.28 8.01 7.36
C ASP A 199 16.56 8.26 8.68
N LEU A 200 15.49 7.50 8.91
CA LEU A 200 14.95 7.27 10.24
C LEU A 200 16.07 6.57 11.02
N ILE A 201 16.80 7.36 11.80
CA ILE A 201 17.79 6.84 12.73
C ILE A 201 16.99 6.24 13.89
N ASP A 202 17.05 4.92 14.03
CA ASP A 202 16.58 4.19 15.22
C ASP A 202 17.37 4.60 16.48
#